data_AF-Q4SUK2-F1
#
_entry.id   AF-Q4SUK2-F1
#
_cell.length_a   1.000
_cell.length_b   1.000
_cell.length_c   1.000
_cell.angle_alpha   90.00
_cell.angle_beta   90.00
_cell.angle_gamma   90.00
#
_symmetry.space_group_name_H-M   'P 1'
#
loop_
_entity.id
_entity.type
_entity.pdbx_description
1 polymer ?
#
loop_
_entity_poly.entity_id
_entity_poly.type
_entity_poly.pdbx_seq_one_letter_code
_entity_poly.pdbx_strand_id
1 'polypeptide(L)'
;LGESRIPVIQENVKAAIGGQMSLFSLGFGNDVKYPFLDVMSRENNGLARRIYEGSDAALQLQGFYDEVSSPLLLDVDLRYPDNAVDSLTTNQFSQLFNGSEIVVAGRRKDNDIDNFPVQVSGQGSNDFSEQGRFSALDWSGMYPDDDYIFGDFTERLWAYLTIQQLLDKSKTGDAEEKANASAEALDMSLRYSFVTPLTSMVVTKPETDDSPMIADKLTE
;
A
#
# COMPACT_ATOMS: atom_id res chain seq x y z
N LEU A 1 -9.56 -35.25 13.74
CA LEU A 1 -10.23 -34.36 12.76
C LEU A 1 -10.05 -32.93 13.25
N GLY A 2 -9.52 -32.03 12.43
CA GLY A 2 -9.33 -30.62 12.77
C GLY A 2 -10.44 -29.73 12.19
N GLU A 3 -10.41 -28.44 12.51
CA GLU A 3 -11.25 -27.43 11.86
C GLU A 3 -10.72 -27.13 10.44
N SER A 4 -11.63 -27.02 9.47
CA SER A 4 -11.29 -26.82 8.04
C SER A 4 -12.09 -25.67 7.40
N ARG A 5 -13.02 -25.05 8.14
CA ARG A 5 -13.81 -23.91 7.66
C ARG A 5 -12.99 -22.65 7.80
N ILE A 6 -12.60 -22.07 6.66
CA ILE A 6 -11.77 -20.86 6.57
C ILE A 6 -12.25 -19.71 7.49
N PRO A 7 -13.53 -19.31 7.47
CA PRO A 7 -13.99 -18.20 8.31
C PRO A 7 -13.82 -18.46 9.81
N VAL A 8 -14.04 -19.72 10.23
CA VAL A 8 -13.91 -20.12 11.64
C VAL A 8 -12.45 -20.14 12.07
N ILE A 9 -11.54 -20.56 11.19
CA ILE A 9 -10.10 -20.51 11.46
C ILE A 9 -9.65 -19.06 11.61
N GLN A 10 -10.07 -18.16 10.72
CA GLN A 10 -9.74 -16.73 10.79
C GLN A 10 -10.24 -16.10 12.09
N GLU A 11 -11.50 -16.36 12.46
CA GLU A 11 -12.10 -15.89 13.71
C GLU A 11 -11.34 -16.41 14.94
N ASN A 12 -11.03 -17.71 14.97
CA ASN A 12 -10.28 -18.33 16.08
C ASN A 12 -8.89 -17.71 16.23
N VAL A 13 -8.17 -17.52 15.12
CA VAL A 13 -6.83 -16.92 15.12
C VAL A 13 -6.89 -15.47 15.59
N LYS A 14 -7.82 -14.68 15.07
CA LYS A 14 -8.03 -13.28 15.47
C LYS A 14 -8.36 -13.16 16.96
N ALA A 15 -9.24 -14.02 17.46
CA ALA A 15 -9.60 -14.06 18.88
C ALA A 15 -8.41 -14.46 19.78
N ALA A 16 -7.57 -15.39 19.32
CA ALA A 16 -6.41 -15.85 20.07
C ALA A 16 -5.27 -14.83 20.09
N ILE A 17 -5.03 -14.11 18.99
CA ILE A 17 -4.00 -13.07 18.89
C ILE A 17 -4.42 -11.82 19.68
N GLY A 18 -5.70 -11.43 19.61
CA GLY A 18 -6.25 -10.33 20.40
C GLY A 18 -5.54 -8.99 20.17
N GLY A 19 -4.93 -8.78 19.00
CA GLY A 19 -4.13 -7.59 18.67
C GLY A 19 -2.78 -7.48 19.37
N GLN A 20 -2.34 -8.51 20.12
CA GLN A 20 -1.11 -8.47 20.91
C GLN A 20 0.15 -8.84 20.10
N MET A 21 -0.02 -9.48 18.96
CA MET A 21 1.06 -9.95 18.10
C MET A 21 0.67 -9.75 16.63
N SER A 22 1.67 -9.61 15.77
CA SER A 22 1.46 -9.61 14.33
C SER A 22 1.59 -11.02 13.76
N LEU A 23 0.73 -11.36 12.80
CA LEU A 23 0.76 -12.64 12.10
C LEU A 23 1.28 -12.51 10.68
N PHE A 24 2.43 -13.11 10.44
CA PHE A 24 3.05 -13.21 9.12
C PHE A 24 2.84 -14.60 8.53
N SER A 25 2.17 -14.67 7.38
CA SER A 25 1.84 -15.94 6.72
C SER A 25 2.72 -16.18 5.50
N LEU A 26 3.38 -17.34 5.43
CA LEU A 26 4.20 -17.73 4.28
C LEU A 26 3.49 -18.84 3.50
N GLY A 27 3.01 -18.51 2.30
CA GLY A 27 2.37 -19.46 1.39
C GLY A 27 3.37 -20.06 0.42
N PHE A 28 3.75 -21.32 0.62
CA PHE A 28 4.73 -22.00 -0.24
C PHE A 28 4.06 -22.65 -1.45
N GLY A 29 4.51 -22.30 -2.66
CA GLY A 29 4.01 -22.83 -3.92
C GLY A 29 2.63 -22.31 -4.31
N ASN A 30 2.00 -23.00 -5.27
CA ASN A 30 0.72 -22.59 -5.86
C ASN A 30 -0.50 -23.34 -5.31
N ASP A 31 -0.29 -24.41 -4.55
CA ASP A 31 -1.37 -25.23 -3.99
C ASP A 31 -1.96 -24.66 -2.69
N VAL A 32 -1.45 -23.50 -2.24
CA VAL A 32 -1.95 -22.80 -1.06
C VAL A 32 -3.08 -21.84 -1.43
N LYS A 33 -4.12 -21.80 -0.57
CA LYS A 33 -5.18 -20.79 -0.66
C LYS A 33 -4.65 -19.44 -0.18
N TYR A 34 -3.89 -18.75 -1.01
CA TYR A 34 -3.28 -17.47 -0.67
C TYR A 34 -4.27 -16.40 -0.20
N PRO A 35 -5.47 -16.23 -0.81
CA PRO A 35 -6.46 -15.28 -0.29
C PRO A 35 -6.86 -15.51 1.17
N PHE A 36 -6.83 -16.77 1.62
CA PHE A 36 -7.10 -17.11 3.01
C PHE A 36 -5.97 -16.62 3.94
N LEU A 37 -4.71 -16.83 3.54
CA LEU A 37 -3.54 -16.36 4.28
C LEU A 37 -3.46 -14.83 4.32
N ASP A 38 -3.72 -14.17 3.19
CA ASP A 38 -3.71 -12.72 3.07
C ASP A 38 -4.73 -12.07 4.00
N VAL A 39 -5.98 -12.55 4.01
CA VAL A 39 -7.00 -12.06 4.96
C VAL A 39 -6.59 -12.34 6.40
N MET A 40 -6.13 -13.54 6.72
CA MET A 40 -5.73 -13.89 8.09
C MET A 40 -4.60 -13.00 8.62
N SER A 41 -3.58 -12.72 7.81
CA SER A 41 -2.47 -11.85 8.20
C SER A 41 -2.89 -10.40 8.34
N ARG A 42 -3.69 -9.86 7.41
CA ARG A 42 -4.17 -8.48 7.47
C ARG A 42 -5.04 -8.20 8.68
N GLU A 43 -5.90 -9.15 9.05
CA GLU A 43 -6.74 -9.04 10.26
C GLU A 43 -5.94 -9.07 11.57
N ASN A 44 -4.65 -9.41 11.50
CA ASN A 44 -3.75 -9.58 12.63
C ASN A 44 -2.45 -8.79 12.44
N ASN A 45 -2.54 -7.55 11.95
CA ASN A 45 -1.44 -6.58 11.87
C ASN A 45 -0.16 -7.10 11.17
N GLY A 46 -0.31 -8.03 10.23
CA GLY A 46 0.81 -8.60 9.48
C GLY A 46 0.50 -8.70 7.99
N LEU A 47 1.38 -9.39 7.27
CA LEU A 47 1.27 -9.58 5.82
C LEU A 47 1.46 -11.04 5.43
N ALA A 48 0.88 -11.43 4.30
CA ALA A 48 1.14 -12.71 3.67
C ALA A 48 2.19 -12.55 2.56
N ARG A 49 3.08 -13.54 2.41
CA ARG A 49 4.08 -13.59 1.34
C ARG A 49 4.01 -14.95 0.67
N ARG A 50 3.99 -14.94 -0.67
CA ARG A 50 4.12 -16.17 -1.46
C ARG A 50 5.60 -16.50 -1.60
N ILE A 51 5.93 -17.76 -1.37
CA ILE A 51 7.26 -18.34 -1.60
C ILE A 51 7.15 -19.25 -2.81
N TYR A 52 7.86 -18.91 -3.88
CA TYR A 52 7.83 -19.67 -5.12
C TYR A 52 8.76 -20.89 -5.00
N GLU A 53 8.31 -22.04 -5.50
CA GLU A 53 9.11 -23.25 -5.49
C GLU A 53 10.29 -23.10 -6.46
N GLY A 54 11.50 -23.31 -5.97
CA GLY A 54 12.71 -23.09 -6.74
C GLY A 54 13.97 -23.24 -5.91
N SER A 55 15.13 -23.17 -6.56
CA SER A 55 16.43 -23.20 -5.88
C SER A 55 16.67 -21.99 -4.99
N ASP A 56 15.94 -20.90 -5.22
CA ASP A 56 16.01 -19.63 -4.49
C ASP A 56 14.97 -19.52 -3.36
N ALA A 57 14.12 -20.52 -3.15
CA ALA A 57 13.08 -20.48 -2.10
C ALA A 57 13.68 -20.22 -0.70
N ALA A 58 14.87 -20.75 -0.41
CA ALA A 58 15.59 -20.48 0.83
C ALA A 58 15.97 -18.98 0.97
N LEU A 59 16.36 -18.33 -0.12
CA LEU A 59 16.68 -16.90 -0.13
C LEU A 59 15.41 -16.05 0.00
N GLN A 60 14.30 -16.45 -0.62
CA GLN A 60 13.01 -15.77 -0.45
C GLN A 60 12.55 -15.80 1.02
N LEU A 61 12.70 -16.95 1.70
CA LEU A 61 12.40 -17.09 3.12
C LEU A 61 13.32 -16.23 4.00
N GLN A 62 14.62 -16.23 3.72
CA GLN A 62 15.58 -15.41 4.44
C GLN A 62 15.28 -13.91 4.27
N GLY A 63 15.07 -13.46 3.02
CA GLY A 63 14.76 -12.06 2.73
C GLY A 63 13.47 -11.59 3.41
N PHE A 64 12.44 -12.45 3.46
CA PHE A 64 11.23 -12.17 4.21
C PHE A 64 11.51 -12.04 5.71
N TYR A 65 12.31 -12.93 6.29
CA TYR A 65 12.66 -12.84 7.71
C TYR A 65 13.44 -11.55 8.00
N ASP A 66 14.42 -11.22 7.17
CA ASP A 66 15.23 -10.00 7.32
C ASP A 66 14.34 -8.74 7.29
N GLU A 67 13.31 -8.71 6.43
CA GLU A 67 12.32 -7.62 6.33
C GLU A 67 11.53 -7.40 7.63
N VAL A 68 11.15 -8.46 8.35
CA VAL A 68 10.25 -8.38 9.52
C VAL A 68 10.90 -8.69 10.87
N SER A 69 12.18 -9.06 10.90
CA SER A 69 12.88 -9.54 12.10
C SER A 69 13.19 -8.47 13.13
N SER A 70 13.18 -7.20 12.72
CA SER A 70 13.68 -6.08 13.52
C SER A 70 12.66 -4.94 13.62
N PRO A 71 11.55 -5.09 14.37
CA PRO A 71 10.59 -4.01 14.57
C PRO A 71 11.22 -2.88 15.40
N LEU A 72 11.10 -1.64 14.92
CA LEU A 72 11.60 -0.44 15.57
C LEU A 72 10.50 0.32 16.32
N LEU A 73 9.33 0.48 15.70
CA LEU A 73 8.16 1.13 16.29
C LEU A 73 6.90 0.30 16.03
N LEU A 74 5.99 0.31 16.99
CA LEU A 74 4.61 -0.18 16.89
C LEU A 74 3.64 1.00 16.89
N ASP A 75 2.42 0.80 16.41
CA ASP A 75 1.33 1.79 16.42
C ASP A 75 1.78 3.18 15.92
N VAL A 76 2.42 3.20 14.75
CA VAL A 76 2.93 4.41 14.13
C VAL A 76 1.77 5.24 13.58
N ASP A 77 1.68 6.50 13.98
CA ASP A 77 0.61 7.44 13.64
C ASP A 77 1.22 8.74 13.11
N LEU A 78 0.87 9.12 11.88
CA LEU A 78 1.28 10.35 11.23
C LEU A 78 0.08 11.30 11.14
N ARG A 79 0.11 12.38 11.91
CA ARG A 79 -0.99 13.35 12.01
C ARG A 79 -0.70 14.61 11.22
N TYR A 80 -1.76 15.06 10.54
CA TYR A 80 -1.83 16.30 9.77
C TYR A 80 -3.07 17.09 10.22
N PRO A 81 -3.13 18.41 10.08
CA PRO A 81 -4.32 19.18 10.43
C PRO A 81 -5.52 18.83 9.54
N ASP A 82 -6.67 18.50 10.14
CA ASP A 82 -7.89 18.09 9.43
C ASP A 82 -8.39 19.14 8.40
N ASN A 83 -8.15 20.41 8.69
CA ASN A 83 -8.54 21.52 7.83
C ASN A 83 -7.55 21.80 6.69
N ALA A 84 -6.39 21.13 6.67
CA ALA A 84 -5.32 21.41 5.71
C ALA A 84 -5.19 20.36 4.60
N VAL A 85 -5.84 19.20 4.74
CA VAL A 85 -5.75 18.06 3.80
C VAL A 85 -7.13 17.74 3.23
N ASP A 86 -7.18 17.49 1.91
CA ASP A 86 -8.34 17.04 1.15
C ASP A 86 -8.43 15.52 1.08
N SER A 87 -7.29 14.88 0.83
CA SER A 87 -7.16 13.44 0.64
C SER A 87 -5.82 13.01 1.18
N LEU A 88 -5.78 11.87 1.88
CA LEU A 88 -4.60 11.32 2.51
C LEU A 88 -4.61 9.80 2.32
N THR A 89 -3.46 9.23 2.01
CA THR A 89 -3.27 7.79 2.07
C THR A 89 -3.27 7.30 3.52
N THR A 90 -3.24 5.98 3.74
CA THR A 90 -3.00 5.40 5.08
C THR A 90 -1.88 6.14 5.82
N ASN A 91 -2.19 6.60 7.03
CA ASN A 91 -1.29 7.35 7.90
C ASN A 91 -1.09 6.68 9.28
N GLN A 92 -1.68 5.50 9.45
CA GLN A 92 -1.58 4.67 10.64
C GLN A 92 -1.06 3.30 10.24
N PHE A 93 0.03 2.87 10.88
CA PHE A 93 0.73 1.64 10.55
C PHE A 93 1.02 0.87 11.83
N SER A 94 0.71 -0.42 11.84
CA SER A 94 0.91 -1.23 13.04
C SER A 94 2.37 -1.34 13.44
N GLN A 95 3.30 -1.33 12.47
CA GLN A 95 4.72 -1.59 12.69
C GLN A 95 5.60 -0.84 11.68
N LEU A 96 6.80 -0.45 12.12
CA LEU A 96 7.90 0.01 11.29
C LEU A 96 9.12 -0.87 11.58
N PHE A 97 9.70 -1.48 10.54
CA PHE A 97 10.86 -2.37 10.65
C PHE A 97 12.16 -1.67 10.28
N ASN A 98 13.28 -2.12 10.84
CA ASN A 98 14.59 -1.63 10.47
C ASN A 98 14.90 -1.95 9.00
N GLY A 99 15.27 -0.93 8.23
CA GLY A 99 15.50 -1.05 6.78
C GLY A 99 14.24 -0.92 5.92
N SER A 100 13.05 -0.80 6.55
CA SER A 100 11.80 -0.46 5.85
C SER A 100 11.53 1.05 5.89
N GLU A 101 10.52 1.49 5.13
CA GLU A 101 10.07 2.89 5.07
C GLU A 101 8.54 2.97 5.12
N ILE A 102 8.03 4.01 5.80
CA ILE A 102 6.62 4.41 5.74
C ILE A 102 6.50 5.64 4.85
N VAL A 103 5.62 5.56 3.85
CA VAL A 103 5.32 6.66 2.95
C VAL A 103 3.85 7.04 3.08
N VAL A 104 3.60 8.32 3.36
CA VAL A 104 2.25 8.91 3.38
C VAL A 104 2.20 10.03 2.36
N ALA A 105 1.19 10.01 1.50
CA ALA A 105 0.96 11.02 0.50
C ALA A 105 -0.44 11.62 0.67
N GLY A 106 -0.60 12.88 0.30
CA GLY A 106 -1.90 13.55 0.38
C GLY A 106 -1.97 14.80 -0.47
N ARG A 107 -3.20 15.25 -0.72
CA ARG A 107 -3.51 16.50 -1.39
C ARG A 107 -3.92 17.54 -0.35
N ARG A 108 -3.29 18.70 -0.39
CA ARG A 108 -3.59 19.81 0.52
C ARG A 108 -4.76 20.65 0.00
N LYS A 109 -5.47 21.31 0.93
CA LYS A 109 -6.58 22.24 0.64
C LYS A 109 -6.11 23.63 0.21
N ASP A 110 -5.03 24.08 0.82
CA ASP A 110 -4.46 25.41 0.62
C ASP A 110 -3.16 25.31 -0.15
N ASN A 111 -2.87 26.35 -0.92
CA ASN A 111 -1.65 26.50 -1.72
C ASN A 111 -0.49 27.11 -0.92
N ASP A 112 -0.65 27.39 0.38
CA ASP A 112 0.48 27.80 1.23
C ASP A 112 1.50 26.67 1.35
N ILE A 113 2.57 26.73 0.58
CA ILE A 113 3.58 25.67 0.48
C ILE A 113 4.49 25.62 1.72
N ASP A 114 4.44 26.63 2.60
CA ASP A 114 5.36 26.78 3.71
C ASP A 114 4.80 26.28 5.04
N ASN A 115 5.72 25.85 5.91
CA ASN A 115 5.46 25.61 7.32
C ASN A 115 4.31 24.61 7.59
N PHE A 116 4.16 23.57 6.79
CA PHE A 116 3.13 22.55 6.96
C PHE A 116 3.41 21.70 8.21
N PRO A 117 2.53 21.70 9.24
CA PRO A 117 2.79 20.97 10.48
C PRO A 117 2.50 19.48 10.31
N VAL A 118 3.42 18.66 10.82
CA VAL A 118 3.31 17.20 10.84
C VAL A 118 3.71 16.70 12.23
N GLN A 119 2.97 15.72 12.75
CA GLN A 119 3.33 15.02 13.98
C GLN A 119 3.44 13.53 13.68
N VAL A 120 4.50 12.89 14.18
CA VAL A 120 4.73 11.44 14.05
C VAL A 120 4.89 10.86 15.44
N SER A 121 4.18 9.79 15.74
CA SER A 121 4.32 9.06 17.00
C SER A 121 4.34 7.55 16.78
N GLY A 122 4.92 6.81 17.71
CA GLY A 122 4.91 5.34 17.74
C GLY A 122 5.47 4.80 19.06
N GLN A 123 5.19 3.54 19.37
CA GLN A 123 5.63 2.86 20.58
C GLN A 123 6.92 2.07 20.31
N GLY A 124 7.96 2.29 21.10
CA GLY A 124 9.24 1.58 20.98
C GLY A 124 9.78 1.15 22.34
N SER A 125 11.06 0.80 22.42
CA SER A 125 11.72 0.64 23.74
C SER A 125 11.65 1.92 24.58
N ASN A 126 11.64 3.07 23.89
CA ASN A 126 11.15 4.34 24.40
C ASN A 126 10.08 4.81 23.40
N ASP A 127 8.98 5.37 23.91
CA ASP A 127 7.96 5.97 23.07
C ASP A 127 8.57 7.08 22.20
N PHE A 128 8.18 7.09 20.92
CA PHE A 128 8.62 8.06 19.93
C PHE A 128 7.50 9.06 19.68
N SER A 129 7.81 10.35 19.73
CA SER A 129 6.87 11.41 19.39
C SER A 129 7.66 12.64 18.96
N GLU A 130 7.52 13.02 17.70
CA GLU A 130 8.20 14.17 17.10
C GLU A 130 7.18 15.04 16.37
N GLN A 131 7.39 16.35 16.43
CA GLN A 131 6.58 17.33 15.72
C GLN A 131 7.49 18.26 14.92
N GLY A 132 7.16 18.43 13.64
CA GLY A 132 7.91 19.25 12.71
C GLY A 132 7.00 20.19 11.91
N ARG A 133 7.63 21.16 11.28
CA ARG A 133 7.01 22.00 10.24
C ARG A 133 7.88 21.92 9.01
N PHE A 134 7.28 21.64 7.87
CA PHE A 134 7.99 21.39 6.63
C PHE A 134 7.51 22.35 5.54
N SER A 135 8.45 22.96 4.83
CA SER A 135 8.18 23.68 3.59
C SER A 135 8.48 22.77 2.41
N ALA A 136 7.82 22.97 1.27
CA ALA A 136 8.22 22.20 0.10
C ALA A 136 9.66 22.52 -0.29
N LEU A 137 10.36 21.48 -0.70
CA LEU A 137 11.69 21.60 -1.24
C LEU A 137 11.60 22.19 -2.65
N ASP A 138 12.47 23.16 -2.94
CA ASP A 138 12.68 23.64 -4.29
C ASP A 138 13.54 22.62 -5.06
N TRP A 139 12.87 21.62 -5.61
CA TRP A 139 13.51 20.56 -6.40
C TRP A 139 14.16 21.11 -7.67
N SER A 140 13.59 22.16 -8.27
CA SER A 140 14.13 22.80 -9.48
C SER A 140 15.46 23.49 -9.21
N GLY A 141 15.61 24.10 -8.02
CA GLY A 141 16.88 24.64 -7.54
C GLY A 141 17.90 23.58 -7.13
N MET A 142 17.44 22.41 -6.68
CA MET A 142 18.30 21.32 -6.17
C MET A 142 18.80 20.38 -7.27
N TYR A 143 17.98 20.13 -8.29
CA TYR A 143 18.26 19.24 -9.42
C TYR A 143 17.86 19.87 -10.76
N PRO A 144 18.52 20.97 -11.17
CA PRO A 144 18.14 21.74 -12.35
C PRO A 144 18.25 20.95 -13.67
N ASP A 145 19.09 19.91 -13.71
CA ASP A 145 19.24 19.05 -14.90
C ASP A 145 18.19 17.93 -14.98
N ASP A 146 17.41 17.72 -13.90
CA ASP A 146 16.42 16.64 -13.76
C ASP A 146 14.97 17.16 -13.66
N ASP A 147 14.70 18.38 -14.14
CA ASP A 147 13.36 18.98 -14.17
C ASP A 147 12.30 18.07 -14.83
N TYR A 148 12.71 17.21 -15.77
CA TYR A 148 11.84 16.21 -16.41
C TYR A 148 11.49 15.02 -15.51
N ILE A 149 12.29 14.74 -14.49
CA ILE A 149 12.08 13.69 -13.48
C ILE A 149 11.21 14.22 -12.35
N PHE A 150 11.48 15.45 -11.91
CA PHE A 150 10.91 16.03 -10.69
C PHE A 150 9.68 16.93 -10.93
N GLY A 151 9.06 16.88 -12.11
CA GLY A 151 7.85 17.64 -12.46
C GLY A 151 6.64 17.37 -11.54
N ASP A 152 5.58 16.76 -12.07
CA ASP A 152 4.37 16.41 -11.29
C ASP A 152 4.51 15.09 -10.51
N PHE A 153 5.74 14.61 -10.28
CA PHE A 153 5.97 13.26 -9.77
C PHE A 153 5.36 13.03 -8.38
N THR A 154 5.33 14.06 -7.51
CA THR A 154 4.73 13.95 -6.17
C THR A 154 3.22 13.78 -6.26
N GLU A 155 2.57 14.46 -7.21
CA GLU A 155 1.15 14.27 -7.51
C GLU A 155 0.88 12.87 -8.07
N ARG A 156 1.71 12.41 -9.02
CA ARG A 156 1.59 11.06 -9.59
C ARG A 156 1.87 9.97 -8.55
N LEU A 157 2.80 10.19 -7.62
CA LEU A 157 3.08 9.30 -6.50
C LEU A 157 1.87 9.20 -5.57
N TRP A 158 1.28 10.34 -5.20
CA TRP A 158 0.02 10.36 -4.44
C TRP A 158 -1.07 9.57 -5.17
N ALA A 159 -1.30 9.85 -6.45
CA ALA A 159 -2.31 9.16 -7.25
C ALA A 159 -2.05 7.64 -7.30
N TYR A 160 -0.81 7.21 -7.51
CA TYR A 160 -0.44 5.80 -7.52
C TYR A 160 -0.75 5.10 -6.18
N LEU A 161 -0.32 5.69 -5.06
CA LEU A 161 -0.56 5.12 -3.72
C LEU A 161 -2.05 5.08 -3.38
N THR A 162 -2.80 6.15 -3.68
CA THR A 162 -4.26 6.19 -3.49
C THR A 162 -4.97 5.12 -4.33
N ILE A 163 -4.59 4.96 -5.60
CA ILE A 163 -5.16 3.91 -6.47
C ILE A 163 -4.87 2.51 -5.90
N GLN A 164 -3.65 2.22 -5.43
CA GLN A 164 -3.35 0.91 -4.81
C GLN A 164 -4.24 0.67 -3.58
N GLN A 165 -4.41 1.67 -2.72
CA GLN A 165 -5.26 1.55 -1.54
C GLN A 165 -6.74 1.36 -1.88
N LEU A 166 -7.26 2.05 -2.90
CA LEU A 166 -8.62 1.86 -3.38
C LEU A 166 -8.84 0.46 -4.00
N LEU A 167 -7.86 -0.05 -4.75
CA LEU A 167 -7.88 -1.41 -5.30
C LEU A 167 -7.81 -2.49 -4.21
N ASP A 168 -7.13 -2.23 -3.10
CA ASP A 168 -7.15 -3.15 -1.97
C ASP A 168 -8.46 -3.06 -1.19
N LYS A 169 -8.98 -1.84 -0.99
CA LYS A 169 -10.29 -1.62 -0.38
C LYS A 169 -11.41 -2.28 -1.17
N SER A 170 -11.35 -2.29 -2.50
CA SER A 170 -12.37 -2.95 -3.34
C SER A 170 -12.43 -4.48 -3.21
N LYS A 171 -11.44 -5.10 -2.56
CA LYS A 171 -11.44 -6.55 -2.26
C LYS A 171 -12.15 -6.86 -0.94
N THR A 172 -12.22 -5.90 -0.01
CA THR A 172 -12.70 -6.05 1.37
C THR A 172 -13.93 -5.19 1.65
N GLY A 173 -14.69 -5.44 2.73
CA GLY A 173 -15.89 -4.65 3.06
C GLY A 173 -17.19 -5.16 2.45
N ASP A 174 -18.25 -4.37 2.54
CA ASP A 174 -19.56 -4.70 1.98
C ASP A 174 -19.66 -4.43 0.46
N ALA A 175 -20.77 -4.82 -0.16
CA ALA A 175 -20.93 -4.70 -1.61
C ALA A 175 -20.93 -3.24 -2.10
N GLU A 176 -21.43 -2.31 -1.28
CA GLU A 176 -21.51 -0.89 -1.62
C GLU A 176 -20.12 -0.24 -1.48
N GLU A 177 -19.40 -0.53 -0.40
CA GLU A 177 -18.02 -0.08 -0.18
C GLU A 177 -17.10 -0.54 -1.30
N LYS A 178 -17.23 -1.80 -1.74
CA LYS A 178 -16.44 -2.34 -2.85
C LYS A 178 -16.73 -1.65 -4.18
N ALA A 179 -18.01 -1.40 -4.46
CA ALA A 179 -18.44 -0.73 -5.68
C ALA A 179 -17.93 0.72 -5.72
N ASN A 180 -18.05 1.45 -4.61
CA ASN A 180 -17.58 2.82 -4.47
C ASN A 180 -16.06 2.91 -4.64
N ALA A 181 -15.30 2.05 -3.95
CA ALA A 181 -13.84 2.02 -4.07
C ALA A 181 -13.38 1.66 -5.50
N SER A 182 -14.07 0.75 -6.17
CA SER A 182 -13.78 0.39 -7.57
C SER A 182 -14.05 1.55 -8.53
N ALA A 183 -15.15 2.26 -8.35
CA ALA A 183 -15.51 3.42 -9.18
C ALA A 183 -14.49 4.56 -9.01
N GLU A 184 -14.07 4.85 -7.78
CA GLU A 184 -13.06 5.87 -7.51
C GLU A 184 -11.68 5.47 -8.06
N ALA A 185 -11.27 4.21 -7.89
CA ALA A 185 -10.03 3.69 -8.46
C ALA A 185 -10.01 3.80 -9.99
N LEU A 186 -11.15 3.51 -10.65
CA LEU A 186 -11.30 3.65 -12.09
C LEU A 186 -11.17 5.11 -12.54
N ASP A 187 -11.89 6.04 -11.89
CA ASP A 187 -11.82 7.48 -12.20
C ASP A 187 -10.38 8.01 -12.07
N MET A 188 -9.70 7.70 -10.96
CA MET A 188 -8.31 8.11 -10.76
C MET A 188 -7.36 7.45 -11.76
N SER A 189 -7.54 6.16 -12.08
CA SER A 189 -6.72 5.45 -13.05
C SER A 189 -6.81 6.09 -14.44
N LEU A 190 -8.01 6.47 -14.87
CA LEU A 190 -8.22 7.17 -16.14
C LEU A 190 -7.63 8.59 -16.10
N ARG A 191 -7.88 9.35 -15.02
CA ARG A 191 -7.36 10.72 -14.85
C ARG A 191 -5.84 10.79 -14.93
N TYR A 192 -5.14 9.86 -14.28
CA TYR A 192 -3.68 9.81 -14.24
C TYR A 192 -3.06 8.88 -15.29
N SER A 193 -3.88 8.27 -16.15
CA SER A 193 -3.47 7.35 -17.22
C SER A 193 -2.67 6.15 -16.72
N PHE A 194 -3.07 5.56 -15.60
CA PHE A 194 -2.51 4.30 -15.10
C PHE A 194 -3.25 3.11 -15.71
N VAL A 195 -2.49 2.10 -16.13
CA VAL A 195 -3.00 0.76 -16.45
C VAL A 195 -3.10 -0.02 -15.15
N THR A 196 -4.31 -0.36 -14.75
CA THR A 196 -4.65 -1.03 -13.50
C THR A 196 -5.54 -2.24 -13.79
N PRO A 197 -5.94 -3.05 -12.79
CA PRO A 197 -6.90 -4.14 -13.05
C PRO A 197 -8.27 -3.64 -13.56
N LEU A 198 -8.52 -2.34 -13.54
CA LEU A 198 -9.77 -1.70 -13.99
C LEU A 198 -9.61 -0.94 -15.31
N THR A 199 -8.40 -0.82 -15.87
CA THR A 199 -8.11 -0.04 -17.09
C THR A 199 -7.14 -0.75 -18.01
N SER A 200 -7.33 -0.55 -19.32
CA SER A 200 -6.52 -1.17 -20.38
C SER A 200 -5.95 -0.10 -21.29
N MET A 201 -4.72 -0.28 -21.76
CA MET A 201 -4.15 0.57 -22.82
C MET A 201 -4.37 -0.10 -24.19
N VAL A 202 -5.03 0.61 -25.10
CA VAL A 202 -5.33 0.12 -26.45
C VAL A 202 -4.49 0.88 -27.46
N VAL A 203 -3.66 0.17 -28.22
CA VAL A 203 -2.84 0.72 -29.31
C VAL A 203 -3.49 0.35 -30.64
N THR A 204 -3.99 1.36 -31.35
CA THR A 204 -4.53 1.21 -32.70
C THR A 204 -3.44 1.50 -33.73
N LYS A 205 -3.25 0.60 -34.69
CA LYS A 205 -2.39 0.85 -35.86
C LYS A 205 -3.23 1.52 -36.95
N PRO A 206 -2.70 2.48 -37.71
CA PRO A 206 -3.40 3.03 -38.86
C PRO A 206 -3.54 1.98 -39.98
N GLU A 207 -4.79 1.58 -40.25
CA GLU A 207 -5.39 1.08 -41.50
C GLU A 207 -4.68 -0.06 -42.30
N THR A 208 -3.87 -0.91 -41.68
CA THR A 208 -3.36 -2.13 -42.38
C THR A 208 -3.37 -3.44 -41.56
N ASP A 209 -3.91 -3.47 -40.34
CA ASP A 209 -4.01 -4.69 -39.54
C ASP A 209 -5.21 -4.61 -38.56
N ASP A 210 -6.19 -5.51 -38.71
CA ASP A 210 -7.55 -5.41 -38.14
C ASP A 210 -7.69 -5.81 -36.65
N SER A 211 -6.60 -5.91 -35.88
CA SER A 211 -6.69 -6.14 -34.43
C SER A 211 -5.88 -5.14 -33.61
N PRO A 212 -6.53 -4.39 -32.69
CA PRO A 212 -5.82 -3.51 -31.78
C PRO A 212 -4.98 -4.32 -30.79
N MET A 213 -3.81 -3.80 -30.43
CA MET A 213 -3.00 -4.39 -29.36
C MET A 213 -3.48 -3.85 -28.02
N ILE A 214 -3.76 -4.74 -27.06
CA ILE A 214 -4.26 -4.41 -25.73
C ILE A 214 -3.19 -4.76 -24.69
N ALA A 215 -2.89 -3.82 -23.79
CA ALA A 215 -2.02 -4.04 -22.64
C ALA A 215 -2.84 -3.88 -21.35
N ASP A 216 -2.91 -4.97 -20.59
CA ASP A 216 -3.60 -5.08 -19.30
C ASP A 216 -2.61 -5.31 -18.17
N LYS A 217 -2.98 -4.92 -16.94
CA LYS A 217 -2.24 -5.35 -15.75
C LYS A 217 -2.52 -6.83 -15.48
N LEU A 218 -1.48 -7.66 -15.40
CA LEU A 218 -1.61 -9.06 -15.01
C LEU A 218 -2.22 -9.16 -13.60
N THR A 219 -3.22 -10.02 -13.44
CA THR A 219 -3.81 -10.38 -12.15
C THR A 219 -3.11 -11.62 -11.60
N GLU A 220 -2.68 -11.58 -10.33
CA GLU A 220 -2.28 -12.78 -9.59
C GLU A 220 -3.48 -13.61 -9.12
#